data_AF-A0A537MJR2-F1
#
_entry.id   AF-A0A537MJR2-F1
#
_cell.length_a   1.000
_cell.length_b   1.000
_cell.length_c   1.000
_cell.angle_alpha   90.00
_cell.angle_beta   90.00
_cell.angle_gamma   90.00
#
_symmetry.space_group_name_H-M   'P 1'
#
loop_
_entity.id
_entity.type
_entity.pdbx_description
1 polymer ?
#
loop_
_entity_poly.entity_id
_entity_poly.type
_entity_poly.pdbx_seq_one_letter_code
_entity_poly.pdbx_strand_id
1 'polypeptide(L)'
;MSRRTSPQRRAAFLKALAETGNQTIAAERAKVSRSWVQLHRSSDPAFDADVRAAVAEARASLSQRSASSAEHSGRKPPRGWGHLDGEELVVKGTNGRRTQVARARLKQWTARIEDRFLAVLAATCNVKAACAEIGMTAASAYAHRKRWPAFERRWDEALSEGCLALETALLEAGANLFASPELPPAGAAAPPAPAIAHMDAHQALHLLYMHKHYLPRPGRLPGRAPTRATEGETAAALEQLLAQLERREKRKAKGKEARKGRHGTIVP
;
A
#
# COMPACT_ATOMS: atom_id res chain seq x y z
N MET A 1 8.67 47.16 28.47
CA MET A 1 9.13 45.84 28.00
C MET A 1 8.27 44.75 28.64
N SER A 2 7.27 44.23 27.93
CA SER A 2 6.31 43.26 28.47
C SER A 2 7.01 41.94 28.84
N ARG A 3 7.02 41.61 30.15
CA ARG A 3 7.61 40.40 30.75
C ARG A 3 6.87 39.09 30.37
N ARG A 4 6.27 38.99 29.17
CA ARG A 4 5.41 37.86 28.74
C ARG A 4 6.01 36.96 27.65
N THR A 5 7.25 37.19 27.23
CA THR A 5 7.99 36.33 26.30
C THR A 5 9.31 35.87 26.93
N SER A 6 9.37 34.64 27.45
CA SER A 6 10.69 34.05 27.71
C SER A 6 11.35 33.76 26.35
N PRO A 7 12.57 34.26 26.07
CA PRO A 7 13.31 33.96 24.83
C PRO A 7 13.38 32.46 24.53
N GLN A 8 13.44 31.65 25.59
CA GLN A 8 13.43 30.19 25.52
C GLN A 8 12.17 29.60 24.86
N ARG A 9 10.96 30.09 25.20
CA ARG A 9 9.69 29.64 24.58
C ARG A 9 9.63 30.02 23.10
N ARG A 10 10.12 31.22 22.74
CA ARG A 10 10.22 31.66 21.33
C ARG A 10 11.16 30.73 20.54
N ALA A 11 12.35 30.47 21.07
CA ALA A 11 13.32 29.56 20.43
C ALA A 11 12.77 28.13 20.31
N ALA A 12 12.13 27.61 21.36
CA ALA A 12 11.51 26.28 21.34
C ALA A 12 10.39 26.18 20.29
N PHE A 13 9.54 27.21 20.19
CA PHE A 13 8.48 27.27 19.19
C PHE A 13 9.04 27.31 17.76
N LEU A 14 10.01 28.18 17.48
CA LEU A 14 10.62 28.31 16.16
C LEU A 14 11.33 27.01 15.74
N LYS A 15 12.06 26.37 16.65
CA LYS A 15 12.67 25.06 16.43
C LYS A 15 11.62 24.00 16.07
N ALA A 16 10.56 23.89 16.87
CA ALA A 16 9.49 22.93 16.62
C ALA A 16 8.74 23.23 15.30
N LEU A 17 8.64 24.50 14.93
CA LEU A 17 8.01 24.92 13.68
C LEU A 17 8.88 24.61 12.46
N ALA A 18 10.20 24.79 12.54
CA ALA A 18 11.15 24.40 11.50
C ALA A 18 11.15 22.87 11.27
N GLU A 19 10.96 22.08 12.33
CA GLU A 19 10.89 20.63 12.22
C GLU A 19 9.57 20.13 11.60
N THR A 20 8.43 20.75 11.99
CA THR A 20 7.09 20.21 11.72
C THR A 20 6.31 20.95 10.64
N GLY A 21 6.61 22.22 10.39
CA GLY A 21 5.83 23.11 9.50
C GLY A 21 4.39 23.36 9.97
N ASN A 22 4.02 22.88 11.17
CA ASN A 22 2.67 22.94 11.71
C ASN A 22 2.65 23.76 13.01
N GLN A 23 2.00 24.92 12.96
CA GLN A 23 1.96 25.86 14.09
C GLN A 23 1.23 25.29 15.32
N THR A 24 0.23 24.42 15.16
CA THR A 24 -0.46 23.82 16.31
C THR A 24 0.48 22.89 17.06
N ILE A 25 1.12 21.98 16.33
CA ILE A 25 2.09 21.02 16.90
C ILE A 25 3.29 21.76 17.51
N ALA A 26 3.79 22.78 16.82
CA ALA A 26 4.90 23.59 17.32
C ALA A 26 4.55 24.32 18.62
N ALA A 27 3.32 24.84 18.74
CA ALA A 27 2.83 25.50 19.94
C ALA A 27 2.70 24.53 21.12
N GLU A 28 2.13 23.34 20.89
CA GLU A 28 2.03 22.27 21.88
C GLU A 28 3.41 21.82 22.38
N ARG A 29 4.35 21.55 21.47
CA ARG A 29 5.74 21.18 21.83
C ARG A 29 6.45 22.25 22.64
N ALA A 30 6.21 23.52 22.32
CA ALA A 30 6.78 24.65 23.05
C ALA A 30 5.98 25.04 24.32
N LYS A 31 4.90 24.32 24.62
CA LYS A 31 3.97 24.60 25.74
C LYS A 31 3.46 26.04 25.74
N VAL A 32 3.11 26.54 24.56
CA VAL A 32 2.49 27.85 24.34
C VAL A 32 1.13 27.69 23.65
N SER A 33 0.23 28.64 23.85
CA SER A 33 -1.08 28.61 23.20
C SER A 33 -1.02 29.15 21.76
N ARG A 34 -1.96 28.73 20.91
CA ARG A 34 -2.09 29.32 19.55
C ARG A 34 -2.40 30.82 19.59
N SER A 35 -3.22 31.25 20.53
CA SER A 35 -3.55 32.66 20.73
C SER A 35 -2.30 33.47 21.12
N TRP A 36 -1.40 32.88 21.91
CA TRP A 36 -0.11 33.48 22.23
C TRP A 36 0.73 33.68 20.96
N VAL A 37 0.83 32.67 20.08
CA VAL A 37 1.56 32.79 18.81
C VAL A 37 0.96 33.89 17.93
N GLN A 38 -0.37 33.92 17.80
CA GLN A 38 -1.06 34.93 16.99
C GLN A 38 -0.81 36.35 17.52
N LEU A 39 -0.96 36.56 18.83
CA LEU A 39 -0.71 37.86 19.47
C LEU A 39 0.73 38.34 19.21
N HIS A 40 1.72 37.47 19.41
CA HIS A 40 3.11 37.85 19.21
C HIS A 40 3.46 38.12 17.76
N ARG A 41 2.86 37.41 16.80
CA ARG A 41 3.04 37.72 15.37
C ARG A 41 2.42 39.05 14.97
N SER A 42 1.30 39.44 15.59
CA SER A 42 0.70 40.75 15.31
C SER A 42 1.46 41.92 15.96
N SER A 43 2.13 41.69 17.09
CA SER A 43 2.79 42.76 17.85
C SER A 43 4.29 42.89 17.62
N ASP A 44 4.98 41.84 17.16
CA ASP A 44 6.42 41.81 16.92
C ASP A 44 6.71 41.39 15.45
N PRO A 45 7.00 42.37 14.56
CA PRO A 45 7.32 42.09 13.16
C PRO A 45 8.55 41.20 12.97
N ALA A 46 9.54 41.26 13.88
CA ALA A 46 10.73 40.41 13.80
C ALA A 46 10.35 38.95 14.11
N PHE A 47 9.48 38.73 15.10
CA PHE A 47 8.96 37.39 15.37
C PHE A 47 8.12 36.85 14.20
N ASP A 48 7.29 37.67 13.56
CA ASP A 48 6.57 37.23 12.37
C ASP A 48 7.52 36.83 11.22
N ALA A 49 8.60 37.59 11.01
CA ALA A 49 9.63 37.26 10.04
C ALA A 49 10.29 35.90 10.36
N ASP A 50 10.68 35.68 11.61
CA ASP A 50 11.24 34.39 12.06
C ASP A 50 10.27 33.23 11.84
N VAL A 51 8.98 33.43 12.12
CA VAL A 51 7.95 32.41 11.90
C VAL A 51 7.80 32.08 10.42
N ARG A 52 7.81 33.10 9.54
CA ARG A 52 7.77 32.89 8.09
C ARG A 52 9.01 32.15 7.59
N ALA A 53 10.20 32.51 8.09
CA ALA A 53 11.45 31.84 7.77
C ALA A 53 11.43 30.36 8.20
N ALA A 54 11.01 30.08 9.44
CA ALA A 54 10.91 28.71 9.96
C ALA A 54 9.91 27.85 9.16
N VAL A 55 8.79 28.42 8.71
CA VAL A 55 7.83 27.70 7.83
C VAL A 55 8.44 27.41 6.45
N ALA A 56 9.21 28.34 5.90
CA ALA A 56 9.90 28.15 4.62
C ALA A 56 10.98 27.07 4.72
N GLU A 57 11.78 27.10 5.80
CA GLU A 57 12.79 26.08 6.11
C GLU A 57 12.16 24.70 6.29
N ALA A 58 11.06 24.60 7.04
CA ALA A 58 10.32 23.35 7.22
C ALA A 58 9.83 22.79 5.87
N ARG A 59 9.27 23.65 5.01
CA ARG A 59 8.82 23.27 3.67
C ARG A 59 9.98 22.74 2.83
N ALA A 60 11.11 23.45 2.81
CA ALA A 60 12.29 23.04 2.05
C ALA A 60 12.84 21.70 2.56
N SER A 61 13.03 21.56 3.87
CA SER A 61 13.55 20.35 4.51
C SER A 61 12.64 19.14 4.30
N LEU A 62 11.32 19.30 4.44
CA LEU A 62 10.36 18.22 4.22
C LEU A 62 10.27 17.83 2.73
N SER A 63 10.37 18.80 1.83
CA SER A 63 10.42 18.53 0.38
C SER A 63 11.69 17.76 -0.01
N GLN A 64 12.85 18.19 0.48
CA GLN A 64 14.13 17.51 0.24
C GLN A 64 14.10 16.07 0.79
N ARG A 65 13.61 15.88 2.03
CA ARG A 65 13.42 14.55 2.61
C ARG A 65 12.48 13.67 1.79
N SER A 66 11.42 14.24 1.21
CA SER A 66 10.52 13.48 0.34
C SER A 66 11.19 13.05 -0.98
N ALA A 67 12.09 13.87 -1.52
CA ALA A 67 12.84 13.56 -2.73
C ALA A 67 13.94 12.52 -2.47
N SER A 68 14.67 12.63 -1.36
CA SER A 68 15.71 11.66 -0.97
C SER A 68 15.17 10.37 -0.34
N SER A 69 13.87 10.32 -0.02
CA SER A 69 13.21 9.10 0.46
C SER A 69 13.26 7.94 -0.54
N ALA A 70 13.48 8.21 -1.83
CA ALA A 70 13.69 7.18 -2.84
C ALA A 70 14.99 6.37 -2.59
N GLU A 71 16.00 6.98 -1.96
CA GLU A 71 17.31 6.35 -1.67
C GLU A 71 17.39 5.80 -0.22
N HIS A 72 16.50 6.25 0.67
CA HIS A 72 16.58 6.02 2.13
C HIS A 72 15.54 5.04 2.68
N SER A 73 15.04 4.09 1.87
CA SER A 73 13.98 3.14 2.23
C SER A 73 14.23 2.27 3.49
N GLY A 74 15.45 2.27 4.03
CA GLY A 74 15.81 1.54 5.27
C GLY A 74 15.96 2.38 6.54
N ARG A 75 15.86 3.72 6.50
CA ARG A 75 16.15 4.55 7.68
C ARG A 75 14.91 4.70 8.57
N LYS A 76 14.88 3.95 9.68
CA LYS A 76 13.82 4.08 10.70
C LYS A 76 13.89 5.48 11.33
N PRO A 77 12.77 6.22 11.44
CA PRO A 77 12.78 7.51 12.12
C PRO A 77 13.22 7.33 13.58
N PRO A 78 13.82 8.36 14.21
CA PRO A 78 14.21 8.32 15.62
C PRO A 78 13.05 7.87 16.51
N ARG A 79 13.35 7.16 17.60
CA ARG A 79 12.34 6.73 18.57
C ARG A 79 11.55 7.95 19.07
N GLY A 80 10.23 7.84 19.10
CA GLY A 80 9.32 8.91 19.54
C GLY A 80 8.93 9.94 18.47
N TRP A 81 9.49 9.88 17.25
CA TRP A 81 9.16 10.88 16.20
C TRP A 81 7.79 10.66 15.57
N GLY A 82 7.30 9.42 15.55
CA GLY A 82 6.02 9.05 14.97
C GLY A 82 4.80 9.36 15.83
N HIS A 83 4.97 9.88 17.05
CA HIS A 83 3.85 10.16 17.95
C HIS A 83 4.04 11.49 18.70
N LEU A 84 2.93 12.15 19.04
CA LEU A 84 2.89 13.27 19.98
C LEU A 84 1.67 13.08 20.89
N ASP A 85 1.89 13.13 22.21
CA ASP A 85 0.84 12.91 23.22
C ASP A 85 0.02 11.61 22.99
N GLY A 86 0.70 10.55 22.52
CA GLY A 86 0.08 9.26 22.20
C GLY A 86 -0.60 9.19 20.83
N GLU A 87 -0.70 10.30 20.09
CA GLU A 87 -1.29 10.33 18.76
C GLU A 87 -0.24 10.15 17.67
N GLU A 88 -0.51 9.28 16.72
CA GLU A 88 0.37 9.01 15.58
C GLU A 88 0.47 10.24 14.66
N LEU A 89 1.68 10.58 14.22
CA LEU A 89 1.97 11.71 13.34
C LEU A 89 2.22 11.23 11.91
N VAL A 90 1.70 11.99 10.95
CA VAL A 90 1.85 11.73 9.52
C VAL A 90 2.25 13.00 8.79
N VAL A 91 3.07 12.86 7.75
CA VAL A 91 3.40 13.95 6.85
C VAL A 91 2.22 14.21 5.92
N LYS A 92 1.62 15.40 6.03
CA LYS A 92 0.54 15.89 5.18
C LYS A 92 1.08 16.87 4.17
N GLY A 93 0.74 16.69 2.90
CA GLY A 93 1.09 17.62 1.83
C GLY A 93 1.22 16.86 0.52
N THR A 94 0.27 17.08 -0.39
CA THR A 94 0.31 16.56 -1.76
C THR A 94 -0.42 17.57 -2.63
N ASN A 95 -0.16 17.57 -3.95
CA ASN A 95 -0.82 18.44 -4.93
C ASN A 95 -0.66 19.93 -4.62
N GLY A 96 0.59 20.41 -4.50
CA GLY A 96 0.91 21.83 -4.30
C GLY A 96 0.58 22.41 -2.92
N ARG A 97 -0.09 21.64 -2.04
CA ARG A 97 -0.34 22.04 -0.65
C ARG A 97 0.94 21.93 0.18
N ARG A 98 1.12 22.83 1.14
CA ARG A 98 2.30 22.88 2.03
C ARG A 98 2.48 21.55 2.77
N THR A 99 3.67 20.96 2.63
CA THR A 99 4.11 19.77 3.38
C THR A 99 4.34 20.14 4.84
N GLN A 100 3.67 19.43 5.75
CA GLN A 100 3.75 19.63 7.20
C GLN A 100 3.45 18.32 7.93
N VAL A 101 3.99 18.16 9.13
CA VAL A 101 3.64 17.07 10.04
C VAL A 101 2.30 17.38 10.70
N ALA A 102 1.39 16.41 10.75
CA ALA A 102 0.09 16.53 11.38
C ALA A 102 -0.28 15.25 12.12
N ARG A 103 -1.19 15.34 13.09
CA ARG A 103 -1.81 14.17 13.72
C ARG A 103 -2.56 13.36 12.66
N ALA A 104 -2.45 12.03 12.72
CA ALA A 104 -3.16 11.11 11.85
C ALA A 104 -4.67 11.28 12.04
N ARG A 105 -5.43 11.24 10.95
CA ARG A 105 -6.90 11.25 11.02
C ARG A 105 -7.43 9.85 11.28
N LEU A 106 -8.66 9.79 11.79
CA LEU A 106 -9.42 8.55 11.85
C LEU A 106 -9.52 7.94 10.44
N LYS A 107 -9.33 6.63 10.34
CA LYS A 107 -9.32 5.89 9.06
C LYS A 107 -8.31 6.43 8.03
N GLN A 108 -7.18 6.94 8.51
CA GLN A 108 -6.04 7.27 7.66
C GLN A 108 -5.05 6.11 7.60
N TRP A 109 -4.46 5.86 6.43
CA TRP A 109 -3.32 4.96 6.29
C TRP A 109 -2.10 5.58 6.98
N THR A 110 -1.64 4.90 8.03
CA THR A 110 -0.43 5.21 8.78
C THR A 110 0.51 4.01 8.72
N ALA A 111 1.79 4.20 9.07
CA ALA A 111 2.75 3.09 9.08
C ALA A 111 2.28 1.94 9.98
N ARG A 112 1.76 2.27 11.18
CA ARG A 112 1.22 1.26 12.10
C ARG A 112 0.03 0.50 11.52
N ILE A 113 -0.86 1.18 10.82
CA ILE A 113 -2.03 0.55 10.18
C ILE A 113 -1.60 -0.31 9.00
N GLU A 114 -0.63 0.14 8.21
CA GLU A 114 -0.04 -0.67 7.13
C GLU A 114 0.60 -1.94 7.67
N ASP A 115 1.40 -1.86 8.74
CA ASP A 115 2.05 -3.03 9.33
C ASP A 115 1.03 -4.05 9.86
N ARG A 116 -0.01 -3.59 10.57
CA ARG A 116 -1.10 -4.48 11.04
C ARG A 116 -1.84 -5.12 9.87
N PHE A 117 -2.13 -4.34 8.83
CA PHE A 117 -2.78 -4.85 7.64
C PHE A 117 -1.96 -5.96 6.97
N LEU A 118 -0.67 -5.71 6.77
CA LEU A 118 0.24 -6.65 6.11
C LEU A 118 0.45 -7.92 6.92
N ALA A 119 0.53 -7.81 8.25
CA ALA A 119 0.63 -8.98 9.13
C ALA A 119 -0.59 -9.91 9.00
N VAL A 120 -1.80 -9.35 8.98
CA VAL A 120 -3.03 -10.15 8.81
C VAL A 120 -3.11 -10.70 7.38
N LEU A 121 -2.69 -9.91 6.39
CA LEU A 121 -2.67 -10.36 5.01
C LEU A 121 -1.70 -11.53 4.81
N ALA A 122 -0.51 -11.49 5.41
CA ALA A 122 0.43 -12.59 5.40
C ALA A 122 -0.13 -13.82 6.12
N ALA A 123 -0.78 -13.64 7.27
CA ALA A 123 -1.35 -14.76 8.02
C ALA A 123 -2.54 -15.44 7.32
N THR A 124 -3.33 -14.71 6.53
CA THR A 124 -4.65 -15.18 6.06
C THR A 124 -4.84 -15.19 4.55
N CYS A 125 -3.94 -14.54 3.78
CA CYS A 125 -4.11 -14.23 2.36
C CYS A 125 -5.48 -13.59 2.02
N ASN A 126 -6.19 -13.03 3.01
CA ASN A 126 -7.56 -12.55 2.87
C ASN A 126 -7.64 -11.04 3.11
N VAL A 127 -7.76 -10.29 2.01
CA VAL A 127 -7.84 -8.81 2.02
C VAL A 127 -9.05 -8.31 2.82
N LYS A 128 -10.19 -9.00 2.78
CA LYS A 128 -11.39 -8.59 3.54
C LYS A 128 -11.16 -8.74 5.04
N ALA A 129 -10.54 -9.84 5.47
CA ALA A 129 -10.18 -10.06 6.88
C ALA A 129 -9.16 -9.01 7.35
N ALA A 130 -8.10 -8.78 6.58
CA ALA A 130 -7.11 -7.75 6.88
C ALA A 130 -7.72 -6.34 6.97
N CYS A 131 -8.67 -6.01 6.09
CA CYS A 131 -9.39 -4.73 6.14
C CYS A 131 -10.29 -4.61 7.37
N ALA A 132 -10.99 -5.67 7.76
CA ALA A 132 -11.84 -5.69 8.94
C ALA A 132 -11.03 -5.45 10.22
N GLU A 133 -9.86 -6.08 10.34
CA GLU A 133 -8.96 -5.93 11.50
C GLU A 133 -8.49 -4.49 11.73
N ILE A 134 -8.24 -3.75 10.64
CA ILE A 134 -7.81 -2.34 10.72
C ILE A 134 -8.97 -1.34 10.61
N GLY A 135 -10.23 -1.81 10.49
CA GLY A 135 -11.40 -0.96 10.35
C GLY A 135 -11.46 -0.15 9.03
N MET A 136 -10.86 -0.68 7.96
CA MET A 136 -10.85 -0.06 6.62
C MET A 136 -11.72 -0.84 5.62
N THR A 137 -11.94 -0.24 4.45
CA THR A 137 -12.63 -0.90 3.33
C THR A 137 -11.61 -1.46 2.34
N ALA A 138 -11.99 -2.55 1.64
CA ALA A 138 -11.15 -3.13 0.58
C ALA A 138 -10.84 -2.11 -0.53
N ALA A 139 -11.81 -1.27 -0.91
CA ALA A 139 -11.61 -0.20 -1.88
C ALA A 139 -10.50 0.78 -1.47
N SER A 140 -10.43 1.13 -0.18
CA SER A 140 -9.36 1.98 0.37
C SER A 140 -7.99 1.30 0.27
N ALA A 141 -7.91 0.00 0.58
CA ALA A 141 -6.68 -0.76 0.51
C ALA A 141 -6.12 -0.86 -0.91
N TYR A 142 -6.97 -1.17 -1.90
CA TYR A 142 -6.55 -1.19 -3.31
C TYR A 142 -6.17 0.19 -3.85
N ALA A 143 -6.90 1.25 -3.46
CA ALA A 143 -6.54 2.62 -3.83
C ALA A 143 -5.18 3.02 -3.24
N HIS A 144 -4.91 2.60 -2.00
CA HIS A 144 -3.62 2.82 -1.33
C HIS A 144 -2.49 2.06 -2.02
N ARG A 145 -2.69 0.76 -2.34
CA ARG A 145 -1.77 -0.05 -3.15
C ARG A 145 -1.39 0.64 -4.45
N LYS A 146 -2.39 1.08 -5.22
CA LYS A 146 -2.16 1.77 -6.51
C LYS A 146 -1.35 3.07 -6.37
N ARG A 147 -1.53 3.79 -5.26
CA ARG A 147 -0.90 5.10 -5.04
C ARG A 147 0.53 5.00 -4.52
N TRP A 148 0.87 3.92 -3.80
CA TRP A 148 2.14 3.81 -3.08
C TRP A 148 2.90 2.53 -3.49
N PRO A 149 3.83 2.62 -4.45
CA PRO A 149 4.58 1.46 -4.94
C PRO A 149 5.37 0.70 -3.86
N ALA A 150 5.82 1.39 -2.80
CA ALA A 150 6.49 0.75 -1.68
C ALA A 150 5.55 -0.11 -0.81
N PHE A 151 4.28 0.29 -0.70
CA PHE A 151 3.26 -0.51 -0.04
C PHE A 151 2.84 -1.68 -0.92
N GLU A 152 2.74 -1.49 -2.24
CA GLU A 152 2.50 -2.59 -3.19
C GLU A 152 3.56 -3.71 -3.09
N ARG A 153 4.86 -3.37 -3.05
CA ARG A 153 5.91 -4.38 -2.90
C ARG A 153 5.76 -5.20 -1.61
N ARG A 154 5.51 -4.53 -0.48
CA ARG A 154 5.28 -5.20 0.81
C ARG A 154 3.99 -6.03 0.81
N TRP A 155 2.97 -5.60 0.07
CA TRP A 155 1.75 -6.38 -0.12
C TRP A 155 2.04 -7.69 -0.86
N ASP A 156 2.81 -7.63 -1.94
CA ASP A 156 3.16 -8.81 -2.72
C ASP A 156 4.07 -9.76 -1.91
N GLU A 157 4.99 -9.22 -1.12
CA GLU A 157 5.81 -9.97 -0.16
C GLU A 157 4.94 -10.70 0.89
N ALA A 158 3.99 -9.99 1.52
CA ALA A 158 3.06 -10.57 2.48
C ALA A 158 2.22 -11.70 1.86
N LEU A 159 1.74 -11.54 0.62
CA LEU A 159 1.03 -12.61 -0.08
C LEU A 159 1.93 -13.82 -0.37
N SER A 160 3.20 -13.59 -0.71
CA SER A 160 4.16 -14.67 -0.95
C SER A 160 4.43 -15.46 0.33
N GLU A 161 4.68 -14.76 1.44
CA GLU A 161 4.85 -15.37 2.76
C GLU A 161 3.63 -16.19 3.17
N GLY A 162 2.43 -15.62 3.04
CA GLY A 162 1.19 -16.31 3.37
C GLY A 162 0.91 -17.52 2.48
N CYS A 163 1.23 -17.46 1.20
CA CYS A 163 1.10 -18.62 0.31
C CYS A 163 2.07 -19.73 0.70
N LEU A 164 3.33 -19.41 1.04
CA LEU A 164 4.28 -20.41 1.54
C LEU A 164 3.77 -21.06 2.84
N ALA A 165 3.19 -20.28 3.75
CA ALA A 165 2.60 -20.81 4.98
C ALA A 165 1.39 -21.73 4.69
N LEU A 166 0.52 -21.35 3.75
CA LEU A 166 -0.62 -22.18 3.33
C LEU A 166 -0.18 -23.47 2.64
N GLU A 167 0.83 -23.42 1.78
CA GLU A 167 1.42 -24.60 1.13
C GLU A 167 1.99 -25.56 2.18
N THR A 168 2.76 -25.03 3.13
CA THR A 168 3.32 -25.80 4.24
C THR A 168 2.21 -26.45 5.07
N ALA A 169 1.18 -25.70 5.45
CA ALA A 169 0.06 -26.22 6.24
C ALA A 169 -0.75 -27.30 5.49
N LEU A 170 -0.90 -27.18 4.17
CA LEU A 170 -1.56 -28.21 3.35
C LEU A 170 -0.72 -29.47 3.24
N LEU A 171 0.61 -29.34 3.11
CA LEU A 171 1.53 -30.48 3.10
C LEU A 171 1.53 -31.21 4.44
N GLU A 172 1.55 -30.50 5.56
CA GLU A 172 1.44 -31.09 6.90
C GLU A 172 0.08 -31.81 7.09
N ALA A 173 -1.02 -31.17 6.69
CA ALA A 173 -2.35 -31.78 6.77
C ALA A 173 -2.46 -33.04 5.91
N GLY A 174 -1.89 -33.03 4.70
CA GLY A 174 -1.82 -34.19 3.83
C GLY A 174 -0.91 -35.29 4.38
N ALA A 175 0.25 -34.95 4.93
CA ALA A 175 1.16 -35.91 5.56
C ALA A 175 0.50 -36.60 6.77
N ASN A 176 -0.24 -35.85 7.58
CA ASN A 176 -0.99 -36.39 8.73
C ASN A 176 -2.09 -37.37 8.30
N LEU A 177 -2.65 -37.25 7.10
CA LEU A 177 -3.64 -38.21 6.56
C LEU A 177 -2.99 -39.58 6.24
N PHE A 178 -1.70 -39.59 5.89
CA PHE A 178 -0.93 -40.80 5.59
C PHE A 178 -0.04 -41.25 6.75
N ALA A 179 0.02 -40.49 7.84
CA ALA A 179 0.74 -40.87 9.05
C ALA A 179 0.03 -42.04 9.74
N SER A 180 0.78 -43.08 10.11
CA SER A 180 0.27 -44.08 11.06
C SER A 180 -0.06 -43.38 12.39
N PRO A 181 -1.10 -43.83 13.13
CA PRO A 181 -1.49 -43.21 14.38
C PRO A 181 -0.46 -43.52 15.47
N GLU A 182 0.67 -42.83 15.46
CA GLU A 182 1.47 -42.71 16.68
C GLU A 182 0.77 -41.72 17.61
N LEU A 183 0.43 -42.20 18.82
CA LEU A 183 -0.07 -41.33 19.87
C LEU A 183 0.98 -40.23 20.13
N PRO A 184 0.57 -38.94 20.16
CA PRO A 184 1.50 -37.89 20.53
C PRO A 184 2.05 -38.16 21.94
N PRO A 185 3.33 -37.90 22.20
CA PRO A 185 3.90 -38.08 23.52
C PRO A 185 3.11 -37.25 24.53
N ALA A 186 2.70 -37.88 25.63
CA ALA A 186 1.90 -37.27 26.67
C ALA A 186 2.55 -35.97 27.16
N GLY A 187 1.87 -34.83 26.95
CA GLY A 187 2.34 -33.50 27.35
C GLY A 187 2.78 -32.58 26.21
N ALA A 188 2.74 -33.03 24.94
CA ALA A 188 2.94 -32.13 23.81
C ALA A 188 1.80 -31.10 23.73
N ALA A 189 2.17 -29.81 23.74
CA ALA A 189 1.22 -28.73 23.50
C ALA A 189 0.50 -28.97 22.16
N ALA A 190 -0.82 -28.74 22.14
CA ALA A 190 -1.59 -28.83 20.91
C ALA A 190 -0.91 -27.99 19.82
N PRO A 191 -0.73 -28.53 18.60
CA PRO A 191 -0.10 -27.78 17.53
C PRO A 191 -0.88 -26.47 17.31
N PRO A 192 -0.17 -25.37 16.96
CA PRO A 192 -0.84 -24.11 16.65
C PRO A 192 -1.93 -24.36 15.60
N ALA A 193 -3.05 -23.64 15.72
CA ALA A 193 -4.15 -23.78 14.77
C ALA A 193 -3.61 -23.64 13.33
N PRO A 194 -3.97 -24.54 12.41
CA PRO A 194 -3.40 -24.53 11.07
C PRO A 194 -3.71 -23.19 10.39
N ALA A 195 -2.79 -22.69 9.55
CA ALA A 195 -3.00 -21.46 8.78
C ALA A 195 -4.28 -21.49 7.90
N ILE A 196 -4.79 -22.70 7.63
CA ILE A 196 -6.03 -22.99 6.93
C ILE A 196 -7.28 -22.74 7.81
N ALA A 197 -7.15 -22.43 9.11
CA ALA A 197 -8.29 -22.32 10.04
C ALA A 197 -9.41 -21.35 9.58
N HIS A 198 -9.11 -20.42 8.68
CA HIS A 198 -10.06 -19.46 8.13
C HIS A 198 -10.56 -19.77 6.71
N MET A 199 -10.17 -20.91 6.12
CA MET A 199 -10.53 -21.30 4.75
C MET A 199 -10.58 -22.82 4.57
N ASP A 200 -11.33 -23.34 3.60
CA ASP A 200 -11.28 -24.77 3.28
C ASP A 200 -10.04 -25.12 2.43
N ALA A 201 -9.75 -26.42 2.29
CA ALA A 201 -8.60 -26.89 1.51
C ALA A 201 -8.67 -26.47 0.03
N HIS A 202 -9.86 -26.40 -0.57
CA HIS A 202 -10.03 -25.96 -1.95
C HIS A 202 -9.73 -24.47 -2.11
N GLN A 203 -10.15 -23.64 -1.15
CA GLN A 203 -9.83 -22.21 -1.09
C GLN A 203 -8.32 -21.99 -0.97
N ALA A 204 -7.64 -22.76 -0.11
CA ALA A 204 -6.18 -22.72 0.01
C ALA A 204 -5.49 -23.11 -1.31
N LEU A 205 -5.89 -24.23 -1.93
CA LEU A 205 -5.35 -24.66 -3.23
C LEU A 205 -5.62 -23.64 -4.36
N HIS A 206 -6.79 -23.01 -4.36
CA HIS A 206 -7.13 -21.98 -5.34
C HIS A 206 -6.27 -20.71 -5.17
N LEU A 207 -6.01 -20.28 -3.94
CA LEU A 207 -5.10 -19.17 -3.66
C LEU A 207 -3.66 -19.47 -4.09
N LEU A 208 -3.16 -20.69 -3.82
CA LEU A 208 -1.84 -21.14 -4.28
C LEU A 208 -1.75 -21.14 -5.82
N TYR A 209 -2.79 -21.66 -6.49
CA TYR A 209 -2.89 -21.63 -7.94
C TYR A 209 -2.82 -20.20 -8.49
N MET A 210 -3.63 -19.28 -7.93
CA MET A 210 -3.61 -17.86 -8.32
C MET A 210 -2.25 -17.21 -8.09
N HIS A 211 -1.61 -17.47 -6.96
CA HIS A 211 -0.28 -16.93 -6.64
C HIS A 211 0.79 -17.40 -7.62
N LYS A 212 0.80 -18.69 -7.96
CA LYS A 212 1.72 -19.28 -8.96
C LYS A 212 1.57 -18.66 -10.36
N HIS A 213 0.37 -18.18 -10.69
CA HIS A 213 0.11 -17.45 -11.92
C HIS A 213 0.40 -15.95 -11.85
N TYR A 214 0.47 -15.37 -10.64
CA TYR A 214 0.77 -13.96 -10.39
C TYR A 214 2.27 -13.68 -10.28
N LEU A 215 3.07 -14.64 -9.81
CA LEU A 215 4.53 -14.53 -9.82
C LEU A 215 5.05 -14.44 -11.26
N PRO A 216 6.02 -13.54 -11.55
CA PRO A 216 6.72 -13.56 -12.82
C PRO A 216 7.33 -14.96 -13.02
N ARG A 217 6.91 -15.65 -14.09
CA ARG A 217 7.49 -16.95 -14.43
C ARG A 217 9.02 -16.80 -14.52
N PRO A 218 9.82 -17.67 -13.88
CA PRO A 218 11.26 -17.63 -14.04
C PRO A 218 11.59 -17.72 -15.54
N GLY A 219 12.26 -16.70 -16.07
CA GLY A 219 12.62 -16.57 -17.49
C GLY A 219 11.76 -15.65 -18.35
N ARG A 220 10.69 -15.02 -17.84
CA ARG A 220 10.05 -13.89 -18.54
C ARG A 220 10.44 -12.56 -17.89
N LEU A 221 11.10 -11.71 -18.67
CA LEU A 221 11.32 -10.30 -18.30
C LEU A 221 10.01 -9.66 -17.85
N PRO A 222 10.03 -8.79 -16.82
CA PRO A 222 8.83 -8.09 -16.37
C PRO A 222 8.22 -7.36 -17.57
N GLY A 223 6.97 -7.69 -17.88
CA GLY A 223 6.22 -7.02 -18.94
C GLY A 223 6.23 -5.53 -18.68
N ARG A 224 6.56 -4.74 -19.70
CA ARG A 224 6.49 -3.27 -19.65
C ARG A 224 5.12 -2.88 -19.10
N ALA A 225 5.10 -1.99 -18.09
CA ALA A 225 3.85 -1.45 -17.57
C ALA A 225 2.96 -1.01 -18.74
N PRO A 226 1.65 -1.33 -18.74
CA PRO A 226 0.79 -1.02 -19.86
C PRO A 226 0.75 0.51 -20.06
N THR A 227 1.44 0.99 -21.09
CA THR A 227 1.32 2.38 -21.53
C THR A 227 -0.09 2.58 -22.04
N ARG A 228 -0.73 3.68 -21.63
CA ARG A 228 -2.04 4.07 -22.17
C ARG A 228 -1.84 4.35 -23.66
N ALA A 229 -2.40 3.48 -24.52
CA ALA A 229 -2.31 3.64 -25.97
C ALA A 229 -2.91 4.99 -26.38
N THR A 230 -2.24 5.67 -27.31
CA THR A 230 -2.76 6.89 -27.92
C THR A 230 -3.98 6.58 -28.79
N GLU A 231 -4.83 7.57 -29.08
CA GLU A 231 -6.02 7.37 -29.90
C GLU A 231 -5.69 6.75 -31.27
N GLY A 232 -4.59 7.18 -31.90
CA GLY A 232 -4.10 6.61 -33.17
C GLY A 232 -3.67 5.15 -33.05
N GLU A 233 -2.99 4.77 -31.96
CA GLU A 233 -2.62 3.37 -31.70
C GLU A 233 -3.85 2.49 -31.44
N THR A 234 -4.87 3.02 -30.77
CA THR A 234 -6.13 2.29 -30.56
C THR A 234 -6.92 2.10 -31.85
N ALA A 235 -6.95 3.11 -32.73
CA ALA A 235 -7.61 3.02 -34.03
C ALA A 235 -6.95 1.96 -34.92
N ALA A 236 -5.62 1.96 -35.01
CA ALA A 236 -4.88 0.97 -35.78
C ALA A 236 -5.06 -0.47 -35.23
N ALA A 237 -5.12 -0.62 -33.90
CA ALA A 237 -5.37 -1.92 -33.28
C ALA A 237 -6.78 -2.44 -33.57
N LEU A 238 -7.79 -1.56 -33.58
CA LEU A 238 -9.16 -1.91 -33.94
C LEU A 238 -9.28 -2.33 -35.41
N GLU A 239 -8.62 -1.63 -36.32
CA GLU A 239 -8.57 -1.99 -37.75
C GLU A 239 -7.93 -3.37 -37.96
N GLN A 240 -6.82 -3.65 -37.27
CA GLN A 240 -6.18 -4.96 -37.32
C GLN A 240 -7.08 -6.08 -36.77
N LEU A 241 -7.82 -5.80 -35.69
CA LEU A 241 -8.75 -6.76 -35.11
C LEU A 241 -9.92 -7.05 -36.07
N LEU A 242 -10.48 -6.02 -36.69
CA LEU A 242 -11.53 -6.16 -37.71
C LEU A 242 -11.03 -7.01 -38.89
N ALA A 243 -9.84 -6.73 -39.42
CA ALA A 243 -9.26 -7.52 -40.51
C ALA A 243 -9.01 -9.00 -40.11
N GLN A 244 -8.62 -9.26 -38.86
CA GLN A 244 -8.47 -10.62 -38.35
C GLN A 244 -9.81 -11.34 -38.23
N LEU A 245 -10.87 -10.65 -37.79
CA LEU A 245 -12.22 -11.19 -37.72
C LEU A 245 -12.76 -11.51 -39.11
N GLU A 246 -12.56 -10.64 -40.10
CA GLU A 246 -12.94 -10.90 -41.49
C GLU A 246 -12.21 -12.12 -42.07
N ARG A 247 -10.90 -12.27 -41.79
CA ARG A 247 -10.14 -13.45 -42.22
C ARG A 247 -10.67 -14.73 -41.57
N ARG A 248 -11.11 -14.67 -40.30
CA ARG A 248 -11.74 -15.80 -39.62
C ARG A 248 -13.10 -16.14 -40.20
N GLU A 249 -13.94 -15.14 -40.49
CA GLU A 249 -15.22 -15.29 -41.17
C GLU A 249 -15.04 -15.95 -42.54
N LYS A 250 -14.11 -15.45 -43.36
CA LYS A 250 -13.78 -16.05 -44.68
C LYS A 250 -13.32 -17.51 -44.56
N ARG A 251 -12.49 -17.83 -43.56
CA ARG A 251 -12.08 -19.22 -43.29
C ARG A 251 -13.25 -20.11 -42.85
N LYS A 252 -14.15 -19.59 -42.01
CA LYS A 252 -15.37 -20.32 -41.60
C LYS A 252 -16.32 -20.54 -42.78
N ALA A 253 -16.52 -19.53 -43.62
CA ALA A 253 -17.33 -19.62 -44.84
C ALA A 253 -16.76 -20.67 -45.81
N LYS A 254 -15.45 -20.61 -46.09
CA LYS A 254 -14.76 -21.60 -46.94
C LYS A 254 -14.83 -23.01 -46.35
N GLY A 255 -14.74 -23.15 -45.02
CA GLY A 255 -14.92 -24.42 -44.33
C GLY A 255 -16.36 -24.97 -44.41
N LYS A 256 -17.36 -24.09 -44.36
CA LYS A 256 -18.78 -24.45 -44.50
C LYS A 256 -19.12 -24.87 -45.94
N GLU A 257 -18.53 -24.19 -46.92
CA GLU A 257 -18.66 -24.51 -48.35
C GLU A 257 -17.98 -25.83 -48.71
N ALA A 258 -16.77 -26.09 -48.19
CA ALA A 258 -16.09 -27.37 -48.34
C ALA A 258 -16.85 -28.54 -47.67
N ARG A 259 -17.58 -28.29 -46.58
CA ARG A 259 -18.44 -29.28 -45.92
C ARG A 259 -19.72 -29.55 -46.72
N LYS A 260 -20.31 -28.54 -47.36
CA LYS A 260 -21.49 -28.68 -48.24
C LYS A 260 -21.16 -29.44 -49.53
N GLY A 261 -19.99 -29.20 -50.12
CA GLY A 261 -19.50 -29.95 -51.29
C GLY A 261 -19.31 -31.45 -51.03
N ARG A 262 -18.87 -31.84 -49.81
CA ARG A 262 -18.73 -33.27 -49.44
C ARG A 262 -20.06 -33.99 -49.20
N HIS A 263 -21.14 -33.28 -48.90
CA HIS A 263 -22.48 -33.89 -48.74
C HIS A 263 -23.31 -33.89 -50.04
N GLY A 264 -22.83 -33.21 -51.10
CA GLY A 264 -23.48 -33.18 -52.42
C GLY A 264 -23.01 -34.28 -53.39
N THR A 265 -22.04 -35.10 -53.00
CA THR A 265 -21.55 -36.25 -53.78
C THR A 265 -22.02 -37.56 -53.16
N ILE A 266 -23.33 -37.70 -52.99
CA ILE A 266 -24.00 -39.00 -52.92
C ILE A 266 -25.11 -38.91 -53.97
N VAL A 267 -24.85 -39.53 -55.11
CA VAL A 267 -25.77 -39.69 -56.25
C VAL A 267 -25.76 -41.20 -56.55
N PRO A 268 -26.92 -41.78 -56.88
CA PRO A 268 -27.71 -42.73 -56.10
C PRO A 268 -27.08 -44.12 -55.87
#